data_AF-A0A7W3LQ76-F1
#
_entry.id   AF-A0A7W3LQ76-F1
#
_cell.length_a   1.000
_cell.length_b   1.000
_cell.length_c   1.000
_cell.angle_alpha   90.00
_cell.angle_beta   90.00
_cell.angle_gamma   90.00
#
_symmetry.space_group_name_H-M   'P 1'
#
loop_
_entity.id
_entity.type
_entity.pdbx_description
1 polymer ?
#
loop_
_entity_poly.entity_id
_entity_poly.type
_entity_poly.pdbx_seq_one_letter_code
_entity_poly.pdbx_strand_id
1 'polypeptide(L)'
;MRRFLTPGWLGLHAIAIFLVVAFLGFGWWQFDRAQAGNDRSWAYTFEWPIFAIFVVVMWIKMIRDELNGTETTKGPKVIEEPAEASVKREIIRQQEEEDPELAAYNRYLARLNSETHRRD
;
A
#
# COMPACT_ATOMS: atom_id res chain seq x y z
N MET A 1 31.40 5.41 -2.12
CA MET A 1 30.90 6.49 -1.22
C MET A 1 30.31 7.71 -1.93
N ARG A 2 30.85 8.21 -3.06
CA ARG A 2 30.36 9.44 -3.73
C ARG A 2 29.00 9.36 -4.46
N ARG A 3 28.33 8.19 -4.48
CA ARG A 3 27.07 8.00 -5.22
C ARG A 3 25.82 8.48 -4.45
N PHE A 4 25.87 8.48 -3.11
CA PHE A 4 24.78 8.97 -2.24
C PHE A 4 24.70 10.50 -2.12
N LEU A 5 25.68 11.22 -2.67
CA LEU A 5 25.74 12.68 -2.74
C LEU A 5 25.46 13.20 -4.16
N THR A 6 24.98 12.33 -5.06
CA THR A 6 24.46 12.81 -6.34
C THR A 6 23.21 13.66 -6.07
N PRO A 7 23.01 14.78 -6.79
CA PRO A 7 21.92 15.73 -6.50
C PRO A 7 20.53 15.06 -6.50
N GLY A 8 20.31 14.01 -7.29
CA GLY A 8 19.07 13.23 -7.28
C GLY A 8 18.85 12.47 -5.97
N TRP A 9 19.91 11.90 -5.39
CA TRP A 9 19.84 11.16 -4.12
C TRP A 9 19.66 12.06 -2.91
N LEU A 10 20.22 13.26 -2.94
CA LEU A 10 20.01 14.27 -1.90
C LEU A 10 18.52 14.68 -1.82
N GLY A 11 17.86 14.80 -2.97
CA GLY A 11 16.41 15.00 -3.05
C GLY A 11 15.62 13.86 -2.41
N LEU A 12 15.97 12.60 -2.69
CA LEU A 12 15.31 11.43 -2.09
C LEU A 12 15.49 11.40 -0.56
N HIS A 13 16.68 11.71 -0.06
CA HIS A 13 16.90 11.82 1.38
C HIS A 13 16.07 12.94 2.01
N ALA A 14 16.02 14.11 1.39
CA ALA A 14 15.22 15.24 1.87
C ALA A 14 13.73 14.90 1.92
N ILE A 15 13.19 14.25 0.88
CA ILE A 15 11.79 13.81 0.82
C ILE A 15 11.52 12.78 1.92
N ALA A 16 12.38 11.77 2.08
CA ALA A 16 12.19 10.74 3.11
C ALA A 16 12.19 11.34 4.53
N ILE A 17 13.14 12.22 4.83
CA ILE A 17 13.22 12.92 6.12
C ILE A 17 11.98 13.79 6.33
N PHE A 18 11.57 14.55 5.31
CA PHE A 18 10.37 15.38 5.37
C PHE A 18 9.11 14.56 5.68
N LEU A 19 8.91 13.43 4.99
CA LEU A 19 7.77 12.54 5.23
C LEU A 19 7.76 11.96 6.65
N VAL A 20 8.92 11.52 7.15
CA VAL A 20 9.04 11.00 8.52
C VAL A 20 8.69 12.07 9.54
N VAL A 21 9.23 13.28 9.39
CA VAL A 21 8.93 14.40 10.29
C VAL A 21 7.44 14.78 10.21
N ALA A 22 6.87 14.84 9.02
CA ALA A 22 5.45 15.14 8.82
C ALA A 22 4.55 14.11 9.51
N PHE A 23 4.81 12.81 9.33
CA PHE A 23 4.02 11.75 9.98
C PHE A 23 4.17 11.77 11.50
N LEU A 24 5.37 11.96 12.05
CA LEU A 24 5.53 12.09 13.49
C LEU A 24 4.84 13.35 14.04
N GLY A 25 4.88 14.47 13.30
CA GLY A 25 4.16 15.69 13.63
C GLY A 25 2.65 15.50 13.65
N PHE A 26 2.09 14.79 12.66
CA PHE A 26 0.67 14.42 12.64
C PHE A 26 0.29 13.48 13.78
N GLY A 27 1.12 12.48 14.08
CA GLY A 27 0.93 11.60 15.24
C GLY A 27 0.92 12.36 16.56
N TRP A 28 1.84 13.31 16.73
CA TRP A 28 1.90 14.18 17.91
C TRP A 28 0.65 15.06 18.03
N TRP A 29 0.21 15.66 16.93
CA TRP A 29 -1.01 16.47 16.92
C TRP A 29 -2.26 15.64 17.24
N GLN A 30 -2.34 14.40 16.74
CA GLN A 30 -3.43 13.49 17.08
C GLN A 30 -3.37 13.02 18.55
N PHE A 31 -2.18 12.88 19.12
CA PHE A 31 -2.02 12.56 20.54
C PHE A 31 -2.57 13.67 21.44
N ASP A 32 -2.31 14.93 21.12
CA ASP A 32 -2.92 16.08 21.80
C ASP A 32 -4.46 16.05 21.67
N ARG A 33 -4.97 15.75 20.48
CA ARG A 33 -6.41 15.64 20.21
C ARG A 33 -7.07 14.45 20.93
N ALA A 34 -6.35 13.33 21.06
CA ALA A 34 -6.81 12.14 21.77
C ALA A 34 -6.93 12.42 23.28
N GLN A 35 -5.94 13.11 23.86
CA GLN A 35 -5.99 13.56 25.26
C GLN A 35 -7.12 14.55 25.52
N ALA A 36 -7.50 15.34 24.53
CA ALA A 36 -8.65 16.24 24.59
C ALA A 36 -10.04 15.53 24.54
N GLY A 37 -10.07 14.19 24.60
CA GLY A 37 -11.30 13.40 24.71
C GLY A 37 -11.86 12.84 23.40
N ASN A 38 -11.08 12.83 22.31
CA ASN A 38 -11.49 12.20 21.06
C ASN A 38 -10.93 10.78 20.94
N ASP A 39 -11.74 9.77 21.28
CA ASP A 39 -11.31 8.37 21.29
C ASP A 39 -10.86 7.85 19.92
N ARG A 40 -11.38 8.41 18.82
CA ARG A 40 -10.98 8.01 17.46
C ARG A 40 -9.55 8.45 17.13
N SER A 41 -9.05 9.51 17.77
CA SER A 41 -7.69 10.03 17.55
C SER A 41 -6.60 9.07 18.05
N TRP A 42 -6.93 8.13 18.96
CA TRP A 42 -5.97 7.13 19.44
C TRP A 42 -5.43 6.22 18.33
N ALA A 43 -6.29 5.76 17.43
CA ALA A 43 -5.86 4.92 16.31
C ALA A 43 -4.81 5.64 15.46
N TYR A 44 -5.07 6.91 15.15
CA TYR A 44 -4.17 7.74 14.34
C TYR A 44 -2.84 8.01 15.04
N THR A 45 -2.82 8.20 16.37
CA THR A 45 -1.57 8.38 17.14
C THR A 45 -0.58 7.24 16.93
N PHE A 46 -1.05 6.01 16.73
CA PHE A 46 -0.20 4.84 16.46
C PHE A 46 -0.01 4.57 14.98
N GLU A 47 -1.04 4.81 14.16
CA GLU A 47 -1.00 4.64 12.71
C GLU A 47 0.08 5.52 12.06
N TRP A 48 0.17 6.80 12.46
CA TRP A 48 1.15 7.72 11.88
C TRP A 48 2.61 7.30 12.11
N PRO A 49 3.06 6.93 13.33
CA PRO A 49 4.37 6.33 13.55
C PRO A 49 4.62 5.05 12.75
N ILE A 50 3.61 4.18 12.58
CA ILE A 50 3.75 2.96 11.77
C ILE A 50 4.05 3.32 10.31
N PHE A 51 3.37 4.31 9.74
CA PHE A 51 3.69 4.80 8.40
C PHE A 51 5.08 5.44 8.32
N ALA A 52 5.51 6.18 9.34
CA ALA A 52 6.88 6.72 9.40
C ALA A 52 7.93 5.59 9.37
N ILE A 53 7.72 4.52 10.14
CA ILE A 53 8.58 3.32 10.13
C ILE A 53 8.57 2.67 8.76
N PHE A 54 7.41 2.51 8.13
CA PHE A 54 7.29 1.94 6.80
C PHE A 54 8.11 2.73 5.76
N VAL A 55 8.03 4.07 5.78
CA VAL A 55 8.83 4.95 4.92
C VAL A 55 10.33 4.74 5.17
N VAL A 56 10.76 4.66 6.44
CA VAL A 56 12.17 4.42 6.79
C VAL A 56 12.65 3.06 6.28
N VAL A 57 11.87 2.00 6.47
CA VAL A 57 12.20 0.66 5.97
C VAL A 57 12.32 0.67 4.45
N MET A 58 11.38 1.29 3.76
CA MET A 58 11.41 1.38 2.30
C MET A 58 12.58 2.21 1.79
N TRP A 59 12.88 3.33 2.46
CA TRP A 59 14.04 4.15 2.18
C TRP A 59 15.32 3.33 2.34
N ILE A 60 15.53 2.67 3.48
CA ILE A 60 16.70 1.80 3.74
C ILE A 60 16.80 0.69 2.70
N LYS A 61 15.68 0.03 2.37
CA LYS A 61 15.67 -1.02 1.35
C LYS A 61 16.09 -0.48 -0.01
N MET A 62 15.56 0.66 -0.43
CA MET A 62 15.96 1.33 -1.66
C MET A 62 17.47 1.67 -1.65
N ILE A 63 18.01 2.13 -0.52
CA ILE A 63 19.46 2.37 -0.37
C ILE A 63 20.26 1.09 -0.56
N ARG A 64 19.82 -0.01 0.07
CA ARG A 64 20.48 -1.31 -0.01
C ARG A 64 20.41 -1.89 -1.43
N ASP A 65 19.28 -1.77 -2.10
CA ASP A 65 19.08 -2.30 -3.45
C ASP A 65 20.00 -1.56 -4.45
N GLU A 66 20.17 -0.25 -4.31
CA GLU A 66 21.12 0.55 -5.11
C GLU A 66 22.59 0.21 -4.79
N LEU A 67 22.91 -0.01 -3.51
CA LEU A 67 24.25 -0.40 -3.06
C LEU A 67 24.68 -1.77 -3.59
N ASN A 68 23.75 -2.72 -3.58
CA ASN A 68 24.00 -4.11 -3.93
C ASN A 68 24.06 -4.35 -5.44
N GLY A 69 23.82 -3.32 -6.27
CA GLY A 69 23.99 -3.37 -7.72
C GLY A 69 23.21 -4.52 -8.35
N THR A 70 21.92 -4.31 -8.63
CA THR A 70 21.12 -5.20 -9.50
C THR A 70 21.02 -6.67 -9.06
N GLU A 71 20.63 -6.92 -7.81
CA GLU A 71 20.03 -8.23 -7.41
C GLU A 71 18.48 -8.13 -7.34
N THR A 72 17.89 -7.00 -7.70
CA THR A 72 16.42 -6.80 -7.75
C THR A 72 15.85 -7.21 -9.12
N THR A 73 16.16 -8.42 -9.58
CA THR A 73 15.24 -9.17 -10.48
C THR A 73 14.21 -9.97 -9.67
N LYS A 74 14.36 -10.02 -8.34
CA LYS A 74 13.21 -10.24 -7.48
C LYS A 74 12.61 -8.87 -7.15
N GLY A 75 11.58 -8.48 -7.92
CA GLY A 75 10.54 -7.60 -7.39
C GLY A 75 10.00 -8.16 -6.06
N PRO A 76 9.01 -7.52 -5.41
CA PRO A 76 8.26 -8.20 -4.36
C PRO A 76 7.99 -9.60 -4.91
N LYS A 77 8.51 -10.64 -4.26
CA LYS A 77 8.12 -12.00 -4.61
C LYS A 77 6.62 -11.89 -4.47
N VAL A 78 5.91 -11.83 -5.60
CA VAL A 78 4.46 -11.85 -5.61
C VAL A 78 4.22 -13.07 -4.77
N ILE A 79 3.73 -12.82 -3.55
CA ILE A 79 3.21 -13.89 -2.75
C ILE A 79 1.95 -14.17 -3.55
N GLU A 80 2.06 -14.96 -4.62
CA GLU A 80 0.93 -15.69 -5.16
C GLU A 80 0.63 -16.68 -4.05
N GLU A 81 0.02 -16.15 -2.99
CA GLU A 81 -0.42 -16.92 -1.88
C GLU A 81 -1.70 -17.57 -2.40
N PRO A 82 -1.77 -18.90 -2.53
CA PRO A 82 -3.02 -19.58 -2.86
C PRO A 82 -4.17 -19.16 -1.91
N ALA A 83 -3.84 -18.59 -0.74
CA ALA A 83 -4.73 -17.94 0.20
C ALA A 83 -5.46 -16.71 -0.37
N GLU A 84 -4.83 -15.81 -1.13
CA GLU A 84 -5.53 -14.64 -1.68
C GLU A 84 -6.53 -15.05 -2.75
N ALA A 85 -6.16 -16.00 -3.61
CA ALA A 85 -7.05 -16.55 -4.62
C ALA A 85 -8.22 -17.34 -4.00
N SER A 86 -7.98 -18.08 -2.90
CA SER A 86 -9.04 -18.79 -2.18
C SER A 86 -9.97 -17.84 -1.45
N VAL A 87 -9.44 -16.80 -0.79
CA VAL A 87 -10.24 -15.78 -0.10
C VAL A 87 -11.10 -15.02 -1.09
N LYS A 88 -10.52 -14.62 -2.24
CA LYS A 88 -11.29 -13.95 -3.30
C LYS A 88 -12.41 -14.84 -3.86
N ARG A 89 -12.13 -16.14 -4.07
CA ARG A 89 -13.14 -17.11 -4.52
C ARG A 89 -14.24 -17.31 -3.48
N GLU A 90 -13.89 -17.36 -2.21
CA GLU A 90 -14.82 -17.51 -1.10
C GLU A 90 -15.75 -16.30 -0.98
N ILE A 91 -15.20 -15.07 -1.06
CA ILE A 91 -15.98 -13.83 -1.04
C ILE A 91 -16.96 -13.79 -2.22
N ILE A 92 -16.50 -14.14 -3.43
CA ILE A 92 -17.37 -14.19 -4.61
C ILE A 92 -18.52 -15.18 -4.39
N ARG A 93 -18.23 -16.39 -3.88
CA ARG A 93 -19.27 -17.39 -3.59
C ARG A 93 -20.31 -16.86 -2.60
N GLN A 94 -19.86 -16.28 -1.48
CA GLN A 94 -20.76 -15.72 -0.47
C GLN A 94 -21.64 -14.61 -1.06
N GLN A 95 -21.07 -13.72 -1.87
CA GLN A 95 -21.83 -12.67 -2.54
C GLN A 95 -22.83 -13.21 -3.57
N GLU A 96 -22.48 -14.28 -4.29
CA GLU A 96 -23.42 -14.95 -5.21
C GLU A 96 -24.58 -15.65 -4.49
N GLU A 97 -24.35 -16.14 -3.27
CA GLU A 97 -25.37 -16.75 -2.41
C GLU A 97 -26.27 -15.70 -1.74
N GLU A 98 -25.70 -14.60 -1.27
CA GLU A 98 -26.42 -13.51 -0.61
C GLU A 98 -27.22 -12.65 -1.60
N ASP A 99 -26.69 -12.41 -2.81
CA ASP A 99 -27.31 -11.56 -3.84
C ASP A 99 -27.24 -12.20 -5.24
N PRO A 100 -28.18 -13.11 -5.57
CA PRO A 100 -28.21 -13.79 -6.86
C PRO A 100 -28.51 -12.84 -8.03
N GLU A 101 -29.13 -11.69 -7.77
CA GLU A 101 -29.44 -10.67 -8.79
C GLU A 101 -28.17 -9.94 -9.22
N LEU A 102 -27.36 -9.48 -8.26
CA LEU A 102 -26.07 -8.85 -8.53
C LEU A 102 -25.11 -9.80 -9.26
N ALA A 103 -25.12 -11.09 -8.91
CA ALA A 103 -24.35 -12.11 -9.62
C ALA A 103 -24.77 -12.24 -11.09
N ALA A 104 -26.09 -12.20 -11.37
CA ALA A 104 -26.60 -12.23 -12.74
C ALA A 104 -26.19 -10.98 -13.53
N TYR A 105 -26.21 -9.81 -12.89
CA TYR A 105 -25.77 -8.56 -13.49
C TYR A 105 -24.27 -8.57 -13.83
N ASN A 106 -23.41 -9.04 -12.91
CA ASN A 106 -21.98 -9.18 -13.16
C ASN A 106 -21.67 -10.14 -14.32
N ARG A 107 -22.41 -11.25 -14.45
CA ARG A 107 -22.31 -12.15 -15.60
C ARG A 107 -22.73 -11.47 -16.91
N TYR A 108 -23.77 -10.65 -16.87
CA TYR A 108 -24.21 -9.87 -18.02
C TYR A 108 -23.15 -8.85 -18.46
N LEU A 109 -22.56 -8.10 -17.52
CA LEU A 109 -21.46 -7.17 -17.81
C LEU A 109 -20.23 -7.91 -18.37
N ALA A 110 -19.88 -9.06 -17.82
CA ALA A 110 -18.76 -9.86 -18.32
C ALA A 110 -18.99 -10.33 -19.76
N ARG A 111 -20.21 -10.73 -20.09
CA ARG A 111 -20.61 -11.08 -21.46
C ARG A 111 -20.43 -9.88 -22.39
N LEU A 112 -20.96 -8.71 -22.02
CA LEU A 112 -20.88 -7.51 -22.84
C LEU A 112 -19.43 -7.05 -23.07
N ASN A 113 -18.59 -7.15 -22.04
CA ASN A 113 -17.15 -6.88 -22.14
C ASN A 113 -16.49 -7.84 -23.16
N SER A 114 -16.81 -9.14 -23.10
CA SER A 114 -16.28 -10.14 -24.04
C SER A 114 -16.80 -9.98 -25.48
N GLU A 115 -17.97 -9.40 -25.67
CA GLU A 115 -18.56 -9.10 -26.98
C GLU A 115 -17.95 -7.85 -27.61
N THR A 116 -17.65 -6.85 -26.78
CA THR A 116 -16.96 -5.62 -27.19
C THR A 116 -15.54 -5.94 -27.62
N HIS A 117 -14.79 -6.70 -26.82
CA HIS A 117 -13.40 -7.08 -27.13
C HIS A 117 -13.22 -7.95 -28.37
N ARG A 118 -14.31 -8.53 -28.91
CA ARG A 118 -14.30 -9.37 -30.11
C ARG A 118 -14.66 -8.60 -31.39
N ARG A 119 -15.07 -7.33 -31.25
CA ARG A 119 -15.49 -6.45 -32.35
C ARG A 119 -14.40 -5.47 -32.80
N ASP A 120 -13.27 -5.46 -32.09
CA ASP A 120 -12.01 -4.80 -32.47
C ASP A 120 -11.05 -5.83 -33.09
#